data_AF-A0A959NG53-F1
#
_entry.id   AF-A0A959NG53-F1
#
_cell.length_a   1.000
_cell.length_b   1.000
_cell.length_c   1.000
_cell.angle_alpha   90.00
_cell.angle_beta   90.00
_cell.angle_gamma   90.00
#
_symmetry.space_group_name_H-M   'P 1'
#
loop_
_entity.id
_entity.type
_entity.pdbx_description
1 polymer ?
#
loop_
_entity_poly.entity_id
_entity_poly.type
_entity_poly.pdbx_seq_one_letter_code
_entity_poly.pdbx_strand_id
1 'polypeptide(L)'
;MKKFFQKITNWERWNFYVLYFPISPVWLWYCLRSWNFWFFTPSNPTITFGGFEGEGKKEMYDQLPPDLVPKTIYIMHDLPFNEVCNTIQESGF
;
A
#
# COMPACT_ATOMS: atom_id res chain seq x y z
N MET A 1 29.88 -11.16 17.50
CA MET A 1 28.82 -12.17 17.73
C MET A 1 27.51 -11.56 18.27
N LYS A 2 27.50 -10.87 19.41
CA LYS A 2 26.26 -10.33 20.04
C LYS A 2 25.37 -9.48 19.10
N LYS A 3 25.97 -8.56 18.32
CA LYS A 3 25.26 -7.73 17.33
C LYS A 3 24.67 -8.50 16.13
N PHE A 4 25.30 -9.61 15.75
CA PHE A 4 24.83 -10.45 14.64
C PHE A 4 23.57 -11.21 15.02
N PHE A 5 23.56 -11.85 16.19
CA PHE A 5 22.37 -12.51 16.73
C PHE A 5 21.23 -11.52 16.98
N GLN A 6 21.53 -10.32 17.49
CA GLN A 6 20.52 -9.25 17.63
C GLN A 6 19.91 -8.85 16.28
N LYS A 7 20.69 -8.80 15.20
CA LYS A 7 20.15 -8.48 13.87
C LYS A 7 19.22 -9.59 13.37
N ILE A 8 19.52 -10.85 13.69
CA ILE A 8 18.68 -12.00 13.30
C ILE A 8 17.40 -12.07 14.14
N THR A 9 17.48 -11.88 15.45
CA THR A 9 16.29 -12.01 16.32
C THR A 9 15.33 -10.82 16.21
N ASN A 10 15.81 -9.64 15.82
CA ASN A 10 14.98 -8.45 15.62
C ASN A 10 14.41 -8.43 14.19
N TRP A 11 13.48 -9.34 13.91
CA TRP A 11 12.80 -9.50 12.62
C TRP A 11 12.10 -8.21 12.16
N GLU A 12 11.63 -7.36 13.08
CA GLU A 12 11.00 -6.07 12.79
C GLU A 12 11.90 -5.12 11.98
N ARG A 13 13.23 -5.31 12.08
CA ARG A 13 14.23 -4.49 11.37
C ARG A 13 14.65 -5.09 10.04
N TRP A 14 14.09 -6.25 9.68
CA TRP A 14 14.46 -6.92 8.45
C TRP A 14 13.87 -6.16 7.27
N ASN A 15 14.57 -6.24 6.14
CA ASN A 15 14.02 -5.74 4.90
C ASN A 15 12.77 -6.56 4.55
N PHE A 16 11.71 -5.89 4.12
CA PHE A 16 10.44 -6.48 3.73
C PHE A 16 10.61 -7.67 2.77
N TYR A 17 11.49 -7.56 1.76
CA TYR A 17 11.75 -8.64 0.81
C TYR A 17 12.25 -9.94 1.47
N VAL A 18 13.04 -9.84 2.54
CA VAL A 18 13.55 -11.02 3.26
C VAL A 18 12.43 -11.75 4.00
N LEU A 19 11.48 -10.98 4.57
CA LEU A 19 10.32 -11.55 5.27
C LEU A 19 9.34 -12.21 4.30
N TYR A 20 9.18 -11.65 3.09
CA TYR A 20 8.24 -12.15 2.08
C TYR A 20 8.83 -13.23 1.17
N PHE A 21 10.16 -13.34 1.08
CA PHE A 21 10.84 -14.34 0.25
C PHE A 21 10.35 -15.78 0.48
N PRO A 22 10.13 -16.26 1.73
CA PRO A 22 9.62 -17.62 1.98
C PRO A 22 8.21 -17.87 1.40
N ILE A 23 7.43 -16.82 1.13
CA ILE A 23 6.07 -16.92 0.56
C ILE A 23 6.14 -17.06 -0.97
N SER A 24 7.26 -16.66 -1.60
CA SER A 24 7.42 -16.66 -3.06
C SER A 24 7.14 -18.00 -3.76
N PRO A 25 7.48 -19.20 -3.21
CA PRO A 25 7.16 -20.46 -3.87
C PRO A 25 5.64 -20.71 -3.92
N VAL A 26 4.91 -20.31 -2.87
CA VAL A 26 3.45 -20.42 -2.83
C VAL A 26 2.81 -19.45 -3.82
N TRP A 27 3.31 -18.21 -3.89
CA TRP A 27 2.88 -17.24 -4.88
C TRP A 27 3.11 -17.77 -6.31
N LEU A 28 4.32 -18.27 -6.63
CA LEU A 28 4.63 -18.87 -7.93
C LEU A 28 3.71 -20.05 -8.28
N TRP A 29 3.42 -20.92 -7.31
CA TRP A 29 2.47 -22.01 -7.49
C TRP A 29 1.08 -21.51 -7.91
N TYR A 30 0.57 -20.48 -7.24
CA TYR A 30 -0.72 -19.89 -7.61
C TYR A 30 -0.68 -19.14 -8.95
N CYS A 31 0.44 -18.49 -9.28
CA CYS A 31 0.64 -17.87 -10.59
C CYS A 31 0.54 -18.90 -11.72
N LEU A 32 1.20 -20.04 -11.57
CA LEU A 32 1.14 -21.15 -12.54
C LEU A 32 -0.27 -21.76 -12.61
N ARG A 33 -0.92 -21.96 -11.45
CA ARG A 33 -2.26 -22.55 -11.40
C ARG A 33 -3.34 -21.67 -12.03
N SER A 34 -3.23 -20.36 -11.87
CA SER A 34 -4.19 -19.37 -12.38
C SER A 34 -3.82 -18.83 -13.76
N TRP A 35 -2.63 -19.15 -14.27
CA TRP A 35 -2.04 -18.56 -15.47
C TRP A 35 -1.95 -17.02 -15.43
N ASN A 36 -1.82 -16.44 -14.24
CA ASN A 36 -1.72 -15.00 -14.06
C ASN A 36 -0.78 -14.65 -12.89
N PHE A 37 0.20 -13.78 -13.12
CA PHE A 37 1.10 -13.28 -12.06
C PHE A 37 0.37 -12.50 -10.96
N TRP A 38 -0.73 -11.84 -11.33
CA TRP A 38 -1.55 -11.00 -10.45
C TRP A 38 -2.88 -11.67 -10.12
N PHE A 39 -2.85 -12.98 -9.85
CA PHE A 39 -4.02 -13.83 -9.64
C PHE A 39 -4.97 -13.37 -8.52
N PHE A 40 -4.48 -12.56 -7.60
CA PHE A 40 -5.24 -12.06 -6.44
C PHE A 40 -6.04 -10.79 -6.74
N THR A 41 -5.72 -10.06 -7.82
CA THR A 41 -6.43 -8.82 -8.22
C THR A 41 -7.95 -8.96 -8.26
N PRO A 42 -8.54 -10.08 -8.77
CA PRO A 42 -10.00 -10.25 -8.79
C PRO A 42 -10.66 -10.31 -7.41
N SER A 43 -9.91 -10.51 -6.34
CA SER A 43 -10.45 -10.54 -4.97
C SER A 43 -10.97 -9.18 -4.53
N ASN A 44 -10.37 -8.10 -5.04
CA ASN A 44 -10.82 -6.74 -4.79
C ASN A 44 -10.55 -5.84 -6.02
N PRO A 45 -11.40 -5.93 -7.07
CA PRO A 45 -11.11 -5.33 -8.37
C PRO A 45 -11.20 -3.81 -8.38
N THR A 46 -11.74 -3.18 -7.33
CA THR A 46 -11.84 -1.73 -7.21
C THR A 46 -10.56 -1.09 -6.67
N ILE A 47 -9.62 -1.89 -6.14
CA ILE A 47 -8.35 -1.43 -5.57
C ILE A 47 -7.19 -1.89 -6.46
N THR A 48 -6.23 -1.00 -6.71
CA THR A 48 -5.02 -1.33 -7.46
C THR A 48 -4.28 -2.53 -6.83
N PHE A 49 -3.91 -3.52 -7.65
CA PHE A 49 -3.32 -4.81 -7.21
C PHE A 49 -4.11 -5.55 -6.12
N GLY A 50 -5.44 -5.33 -6.03
CA GLY A 50 -6.27 -5.95 -4.99
C GLY A 50 -5.88 -5.57 -3.56
N GLY A 51 -5.14 -4.46 -3.38
CA GLY A 51 -4.64 -3.98 -2.09
C GLY A 51 -3.45 -4.78 -1.54
N PHE A 52 -2.72 -5.51 -2.40
CA PHE A 52 -1.51 -6.23 -1.99
C PHE A 52 -0.28 -5.33 -1.95
N GLU A 53 -0.11 -4.46 -2.95
CA GLU A 53 1.03 -3.56 -3.04
C GLU A 53 0.69 -2.36 -3.95
N GLY A 54 1.18 -1.17 -3.59
CA GLY A 54 1.12 0.01 -4.45
C GLY A 54 -0.22 0.75 -4.45
N GLU A 55 -1.20 0.32 -3.67
CA GLU A 55 -2.47 1.03 -3.53
C GLU A 55 -2.30 2.36 -2.78
N GLY A 56 -2.90 3.42 -3.32
CA GLY A 56 -2.97 4.70 -2.63
C GLY A 56 -4.02 4.67 -1.53
N LYS A 57 -3.71 5.19 -0.34
CA LYS A 57 -4.72 5.33 0.74
C LYS A 57 -5.97 6.09 0.31
N LYS A 58 -5.83 7.01 -0.64
CA LYS A 58 -6.95 7.74 -1.26
C LYS A 58 -7.93 6.78 -1.94
N GLU A 59 -7.46 5.82 -2.74
CA GLU A 59 -8.32 4.88 -3.45
C GLU A 59 -9.22 4.09 -2.48
N MET A 60 -8.67 3.75 -1.31
CA MET A 60 -9.42 3.09 -0.25
C MET A 60 -10.45 4.04 0.40
N TYR A 61 -10.07 5.29 0.69
CA TYR A 61 -10.98 6.27 1.28
C TYR A 61 -12.13 6.64 0.34
N ASP A 62 -11.87 6.72 -0.97
CA ASP A 62 -12.90 7.04 -1.98
C ASP A 62 -13.98 5.94 -2.07
N GLN A 63 -13.71 4.72 -1.58
CA GLN A 63 -14.68 3.61 -1.52
C GLN A 63 -15.47 3.56 -0.21
N LEU A 64 -15.02 4.26 0.83
CA LEU A 64 -15.68 4.24 2.14
C LEU A 64 -16.81 5.28 2.20
N PRO A 65 -17.89 5.02 2.96
CA PRO A 65 -18.89 6.03 3.25
C PRO A 65 -18.23 7.27 3.88
N PRO A 66 -18.58 8.49 3.42
CA PRO A 66 -17.93 9.73 3.85
C PRO A 66 -18.10 10.00 5.36
N ASP A 67 -19.14 9.44 5.98
CA ASP A 67 -19.41 9.59 7.42
C ASP A 67 -18.47 8.76 8.31
N LEU A 68 -17.73 7.79 7.74
CA LEU A 68 -16.83 6.90 8.47
C LEU A 68 -15.36 7.35 8.40
N VAL A 69 -15.06 8.34 7.59
CA VAL A 69 -13.70 8.84 7.37
C VAL A 69 -13.63 10.32 7.71
N PRO A 70 -12.53 10.80 8.32
CA PRO A 70 -12.33 12.23 8.51
C PRO A 70 -12.24 12.93 7.15
N LYS A 71 -12.57 14.22 7.11
CA LYS A 71 -12.36 15.03 5.91
C LYS A 71 -10.88 14.99 5.54
N THR A 72 -10.58 14.57 4.31
CA THR A 72 -9.22 14.55 3.76
C THR A 72 -9.16 15.28 2.43
N ILE A 73 -8.01 15.88 2.13
CA ILE A 73 -7.69 16.41 0.81
C ILE A 73 -6.50 15.64 0.25
N TYR A 74 -6.49 15.43 -1.06
CA TYR A 74 -5.39 14.80 -1.75
C TYR A 74 -4.56 15.87 -2.45
N ILE A 75 -3.27 15.92 -2.13
CA ILE A 75 -2.32 16.86 -2.72
C ILE A 75 -1.35 16.06 -3.59
N MET A 76 -1.32 16.35 -4.89
CA MET A 76 -0.32 15.76 -5.78
C MET A 76 1.03 16.44 -5.60
N HIS A 77 2.09 15.66 -5.80
CA HIS A 77 3.49 16.06 -5.55
C HIS A 77 4.01 17.14 -6.50
N ASP A 78 3.36 17.31 -7.65
CA ASP A 78 3.68 18.26 -8.71
C ASP A 78 2.89 19.58 -8.60
N LEU A 79 2.00 19.71 -7.61
CA LEU A 79 1.24 20.94 -7.39
C LEU A 79 2.14 22.08 -6.88
N PRO A 80 2.06 23.29 -7.48
CA PRO A 80 2.73 24.46 -6.96
C PRO A 80 2.27 24.80 -5.54
N PHE A 81 3.19 25.26 -4.69
CA PHE A 81 2.90 25.59 -3.29
C PHE A 81 1.70 26.53 -3.12
N ASN A 82 1.54 27.52 -4.01
CA ASN A 82 0.44 28.47 -3.95
C ASN A 82 -0.93 27.79 -4.18
N GLU A 83 -1.00 26.82 -5.10
CA GLU A 83 -2.22 26.05 -5.35
C GLU A 83 -2.57 25.15 -4.18
N VAL A 84 -1.56 24.59 -3.51
CA VAL A 84 -1.75 23.81 -2.28
C VAL A 84 -2.34 24.68 -1.17
N CYS A 85 -1.82 25.90 -0.95
CA CYS A 85 -2.36 26.83 0.04
C CYS A 85 -3.83 27.19 -0.24
N ASN A 86 -4.16 27.49 -1.49
CA ASN A 86 -5.55 27.80 -1.88
C ASN A 86 -6.47 26.59 -1.63
N THR A 87 -6.03 25.38 -2.02
CA THR A 87 -6.81 24.15 -1.84
C THR A 87 -7.10 23.86 -0.36
N ILE A 88 -6.11 24.08 0.51
CA ILE A 88 -6.27 23.93 1.97
C ILE A 88 -7.32 24.92 2.50
N GLN A 89 -7.22 26.19 2.10
CA GLN A 89 -8.14 27.25 2.54
C GLN A 89 -9.57 27.02 2.05
N GLU A 90 -9.77 26.67 0.77
CA GLU A 90 -11.08 26.35 0.19
C GLU A 90 -11.72 25.12 0.86
N SER A 91 -10.89 24.16 1.26
CA SER A 91 -11.33 22.96 1.96
C SER A 91 -11.64 23.19 3.44
N GLY A 92 -11.44 24.40 3.97
CA GLY A 92 -11.82 24.77 5.34
C GLY A 92 -10.99 24.09 6.43
N PHE A 93 -9.70 23.85 6.16
CA PHE A 93 -8.71 23.41 7.15
C PHE A 93 -7.98 24.59 7.79
#